data_AF-A0A6I7P9Q0-F1
#
_entry.id   AF-A0A6I7P9Q0-F1
#
_cell.length_a   1.000
_cell.length_b   1.000
_cell.length_c   1.000
_cell.angle_alpha   90.00
_cell.angle_beta   90.00
_cell.angle_gamma   90.00
#
_symmetry.space_group_name_H-M   'P 1'
#
loop_
_entity.id
_entity.type
_entity.pdbx_description
1 polymer ?
#
loop_
_entity_poly.entity_id
_entity_poly.type
_entity_poly.pdbx_seq_one_letter_code
_entity_poly.pdbx_strand_id
1 'polypeptide(L)' 'MDVRLVAQQLLDNKGDLAESEAARLRRQCERNGITDGAAFWRRVEAAIGDLRDRLPGPRVN' A
#
# COMPACT_ATOMS: atom_id res chain seq x y z
N MET A 1 12.95 2.12 -7.03
CA MET A 1 12.38 2.08 -5.68
C MET A 1 11.57 0.79 -5.56
N ASP A 2 11.85 -0.07 -4.57
CA ASP A 2 11.20 -1.38 -4.47
C ASP A 2 9.79 -1.23 -3.85
N VAL A 3 8.76 -1.67 -4.57
CA VAL A 3 7.35 -1.58 -4.15
C VAL A 3 7.12 -2.34 -2.84
N ARG A 4 7.76 -3.50 -2.69
CA ARG A 4 7.54 -4.40 -1.56
C ARG A 4 8.16 -3.84 -0.28
N LEU A 5 9.33 -3.23 -0.39
CA LEU A 5 9.97 -2.53 0.73
C LEU A 5 9.09 -1.36 1.22
N VAL A 6 8.53 -0.57 0.30
CA VAL A 6 7.64 0.55 0.65
C VAL A 6 6.34 0.06 1.28
N ALA A 7 5.75 -1.01 0.75
CA ALA A 7 4.56 -1.64 1.33
C ALA A 7 4.81 -2.16 2.75
N GLN A 8 5.94 -2.84 2.96
CA GLN A 8 6.36 -3.32 4.28
C GLN A 8 6.55 -2.17 5.26
N GLN A 9 7.29 -1.13 4.86
CA GLN A 9 7.52 0.06 5.70
C GLN A 9 6.22 0.78 6.06
N LEU A 10 5.25 0.82 5.14
CA LEU A 10 3.93 1.39 5.39
C LEU A 10 3.13 0.56 6.40
N LEU A 11 3.14 -0.77 6.26
CA LEU A 11 2.53 -1.68 7.23
C LEU A 11 3.17 -1.57 8.60
N ASP A 12 4.50 -1.54 8.68
CA ASP A 12 5.23 -1.43 9.95
C ASP A 12 4.97 -0.09 10.64
N ASN A 13 4.81 1.01 9.88
CA ASN A 13 4.58 2.35 10.44
C ASN A 13 3.10 2.68 10.72
N LYS A 14 2.16 2.14 9.93
CA LYS A 14 0.74 2.53 9.94
C LYS A 14 -0.20 1.37 10.32
N GLY A 15 0.28 0.14 10.36
CA GLY A 15 -0.54 -1.05 10.60
C GLY A 15 -1.68 -1.15 9.58
N ASP A 16 -2.91 -1.29 10.08
CA ASP A 16 -4.12 -1.40 9.26
C ASP A 16 -4.42 -0.18 8.39
N LEU A 17 -3.86 1.00 8.72
CA LEU A 17 -4.04 2.22 7.95
C LEU A 17 -3.11 2.32 6.73
N ALA A 18 -2.18 1.38 6.55
CA ALA A 18 -1.21 1.38 5.46
C ALA A 18 -1.87 1.43 4.07
N GLU A 19 -2.93 0.65 3.87
CA GLU A 19 -3.69 0.58 2.62
C GLU A 19 -4.40 1.91 2.33
N SER A 20 -5.05 2.48 3.35
CA SER A 20 -5.72 3.79 3.26
C SER A 20 -4.73 4.90 2.90
N GLU A 21 -3.52 4.86 3.46
CA GLU A 21 -2.48 5.85 3.17
C GLU A 21 -1.93 5.69 1.74
N ALA A 22 -1.68 4.46 1.28
CA ALA A 22 -1.30 4.19 -0.11
C ALA A 22 -2.37 4.68 -1.09
N ALA A 23 -3.66 4.43 -0.79
CA ALA A 23 -4.78 4.92 -1.58
C ALA A 23 -4.84 6.46 -1.62
N ARG A 24 -4.59 7.12 -0.48
CA ARG A 24 -4.55 8.58 -0.37
C ARG A 24 -3.45 9.18 -1.24
N LEU A 25 -2.26 8.59 -1.21
CA LEU A 25 -1.10 9.01 -2.01
C LEU A 25 -1.32 8.75 -3.50
N ARG A 26 -1.93 7.62 -3.88
CA ARG A 26 -2.37 7.36 -5.26
C ARG A 26 -3.27 8.47 -5.79
N ARG A 27 -4.33 8.81 -5.05
CA ARG A 27 -5.27 9.88 -5.43
C ARG A 27 -4.58 11.25 -5.50
N GLN A 28 -3.59 11.49 -4.63
CA GLN A 28 -2.80 12.72 -4.69
C GLN A 28 -1.97 12.79 -5.97
N CYS A 29 -1.30 11.69 -6.37
CA CYS A 29 -0.59 11.63 -7.64
C CYS A 29 -1.52 11.79 -8.84
N GLU A 30 -2.70 11.16 -8.83
CA GLU A 30 -3.72 11.31 -9.88
C GLU A 30 -4.17 12.78 -10.01
N ARG A 31 -4.46 13.46 -8.89
CA ARG A 31 -4.84 14.89 -8.88
C ARG A 31 -3.73 15.80 -9.39
N ASN A 32 -2.48 15.45 -9.13
CA ASN A 32 -1.33 16.21 -9.58
C ASN A 32 -0.89 15.87 -11.02
N GLY A 33 -1.60 14.95 -11.71
CA GLY A 33 -1.23 14.50 -13.05
C GLY A 33 0.04 13.63 -13.11
N ILE A 34 0.50 13.11 -11.97
CA ILE A 34 1.71 12.26 -11.86
C ILE A 34 1.30 10.80 -12.08
N THR A 35 1.14 10.40 -13.33
CA THR A 35 0.65 9.07 -13.70
C THR A 35 1.58 7.94 -13.22
N ASP A 36 2.90 8.12 -13.31
CA ASP A 36 3.88 7.14 -12.84
C ASP A 36 3.81 6.94 -11.32
N GLY A 37 3.60 8.03 -10.57
CA GLY A 37 3.39 7.99 -9.13
C GLY A 37 2.11 7.26 -8.76
N ALA A 38 1.01 7.52 -9.48
CA ALA A 38 -0.25 6.82 -9.27
C ALA A 38 -0.13 5.30 -9.56
N ALA A 39 0.57 4.93 -10.64
CA ALA A 39 0.84 3.54 -10.98
C ALA A 39 1.73 2.86 -9.92
N PHE A 40 2.73 3.55 -9.39
CA PHE A 40 3.55 3.07 -8.29
C PHE A 40 2.72 2.79 -7.04
N TRP A 41 1.90 3.75 -6.60
CA TRP A 41 1.05 3.59 -5.41
C TRP A 41 0.00 2.49 -5.57
N ARG A 42 -0.54 2.28 -6.77
CA ARG A 42 -1.43 1.14 -7.05
C ARG A 42 -0.72 -0.21 -6.84
N ARG A 43 0.56 -0.31 -7.23
CA ARG A 43 1.36 -1.53 -6.96
C ARG A 43 1.66 -1.70 -5.47
N VAL A 44 1.91 -0.61 -4.75
CA VAL A 44 2.12 -0.62 -3.29
C VAL A 44 0.85 -1.08 -2.57
N GLU A 45 -0.32 -0.59 -2.97
CA GLU A 45 -1.64 -0.99 -2.44
C GLU A 45 -1.86 -2.51 -2.60
N ALA A 46 -1.60 -3.05 -3.80
CA ALA A 46 -1.66 -4.50 -4.03
C ALA A 46 -0.66 -5.28 -3.17
N ALA A 47 0.58 -4.80 -3.07
CA ALA A 47 1.61 -5.45 -2.24
C ALA A 47 1.27 -5.43 -0.74
N ILE A 48 0.62 -4.37 -0.25
CA ILE A 48 0.11 -4.31 1.13
C ILE A 48 -0.95 -5.39 1.36
N GLY A 49 -1.89 -5.55 0.41
CA GLY A 49 -2.89 -6.63 0.44
C GLY A 49 -2.26 -8.01 0.49
N ASP A 50 -1.31 -8.29 -0.40
CA ASP A 50 -0.59 -9.57 -0.44
C ASP A 50 0.21 -9.85 0.84
N LEU A 51 0.81 -8.81 1.44
CA LEU A 51 1.54 -8.93 2.70
C LEU A 51 0.60 -9.19 3.88
N ARG A 52 -0.59 -8.56 3.90
CA ARG A 52 -1.63 -8.84 4.91
C ARG A 52 -2.19 -10.24 4.79
N ASP A 53 -2.42 -10.73 3.57
CA ASP A 53 -2.90 -12.10 3.33
C ASP A 53 -1.85 -13.16 3.73
N ARG A 54 -0.56 -12.85 3.54
CA ARG A 54 0.55 -13.72 3.97
C ARG A 54 0.89 -13.62 5.44
N LEU A 55 0.55 -12.53 6.12
CA LEU A 55 0.66 -12.43 7.57
C LEU A 55 -0.44 -13.32 8.17
N PRO A 56 -0.11 -14.33 9.00
CA PRO A 56 -1.12 -15.12 9.69
C PRO A 56 -1.78 -14.27 10.79
N GLY A 57 -2.71 -13.39 10.39
CA GLY A 57 -3.71 -12.83 11.29
C GLY A 57 -4.73 -13.92 11.65
N PRO A 58 -5.30 -13.93 12.87
CA PRO A 58 -6.18 -15.00 13.31
C PRO A 58 -7.35 -15.10 12.33
N ARG A 59 -7.57 -16.29 11.77
CA ARG A 59 -8.81 -16.62 11.08
C ARG A 59 -9.94 -16.35 12.07
N VAL A 60 -10.61 -15.22 11.93
CA VAL A 60 -11.88 -14.98 12.59
C VAL A 60 -12.85 -15.94 11.90
N ASN A 61 -13.10 -17.05 12.59
CA ASN A 61 -14.18 -17.99 12.33
C ASN A 61 -15.44 -17.47 13.04
#